data_AF-A0A0Q5WB10-F1
#
_entry.id   AF-A0A0Q5WB10-F1
#
_cell.length_a   1.000
_cell.length_b   1.000
_cell.length_c   1.000
_cell.angle_alpha   90.00
_cell.angle_beta   90.00
_cell.angle_gamma   90.00
#
_symmetry.space_group_name_H-M   'P 1'
#
loop_
_entity.id
_entity.type
_entity.pdbx_description
1 polymer ?
#
loop_
_entity_poly.entity_id
_entity_poly.type
_entity_poly.pdbx_seq_one_letter_code
_entity_poly.pdbx_strand_id
1 'polypeptide(L)' 'MQEIFSPKFSMDHPDYALECEEALDLHVQELIEDAVRAAWDTRTIFKALAKLAAAEAIAYEEDPDRIHPAKAAELMI' A
#
# COMPACT_ATOMS: atom_id res chain seq x y z
N MET A 1 13.57 8.74 5.96
CA MET A 1 12.54 8.32 5.00
C MET A 1 13.21 8.01 3.68
N GLN A 2 13.30 6.74 3.30
CA GLN A 2 13.57 6.40 1.90
C GLN A 2 12.28 6.61 1.10
N GLU A 3 12.35 6.98 -0.17
CA GLU A 3 11.16 7.12 -1.00
C GLU A 3 10.70 5.76 -1.53
N ILE A 4 9.39 5.58 -1.75
CA ILE A 4 8.88 4.46 -2.55
C ILE A 4 9.42 4.66 -3.97
N PHE A 5 10.27 3.75 -4.43
CA PHE A 5 10.89 3.85 -5.75
C PHE A 5 9.98 3.26 -6.84
N SER A 6 10.13 3.75 -8.07
CA SER A 6 9.40 3.19 -9.22
C SER A 6 9.90 1.77 -9.55
N PRO A 7 9.01 0.86 -9.99
CA PRO A 7 9.41 -0.49 -10.38
C PRO A 7 10.50 -0.47 -11.46
N LYS A 8 11.52 -1.31 -11.31
CA LYS A 8 12.55 -1.56 -12.33
C LYS A 8 12.12 -2.71 -13.24
N PHE A 9 11.36 -3.66 -12.71
CA PHE A 9 10.82 -4.77 -13.49
C PHE A 9 9.43 -4.45 -14.05
N SER A 10 9.09 -5.06 -15.19
CA SER A 10 7.73 -5.03 -15.72
C SER A 10 6.81 -5.95 -14.92
N MET A 11 5.49 -5.71 -14.96
CA MET A 11 4.50 -6.50 -14.22
C MET A 11 4.57 -8.02 -14.50
N ASP A 12 4.95 -8.43 -15.71
CA ASP A 12 5.06 -9.84 -16.09
C ASP A 12 6.35 -10.53 -15.59
N HIS A 13 7.27 -9.78 -14.97
CA HIS A 13 8.53 -10.31 -14.46
C HIS A 13 8.30 -11.08 -13.15
N PRO A 14 8.92 -12.26 -12.94
CA PRO A 14 8.73 -13.06 -11.72
C PRO A 14 9.08 -12.29 -10.42
N ASP A 15 10.04 -11.37 -10.49
CA ASP A 15 10.50 -10.59 -9.33
C ASP A 15 9.73 -9.27 -9.12
N TYR A 16 8.74 -8.94 -9.95
CA TYR A 16 7.97 -7.69 -9.80
C TYR A 16 7.27 -7.59 -8.44
N ALA A 17 6.72 -8.72 -7.96
CA ALA A 17 6.07 -8.78 -6.65
C ALA A 17 7.07 -8.55 -5.51
N LEU A 18 8.23 -9.20 -5.58
CA LEU A 18 9.30 -9.04 -4.58
C LEU A 18 9.81 -7.59 -4.54
N GLU A 19 10.00 -6.96 -5.71
CA GLU A 19 10.42 -5.57 -5.80
C GLU A 19 9.39 -4.61 -5.15
N CYS A 20 8.10 -4.89 -5.34
CA CYS A 20 7.03 -4.13 -4.70
C CYS A 20 7.09 -4.28 -3.16
N GLU A 21 7.35 -5.49 -2.66
CA GLU A 21 7.53 -5.73 -1.22
C GLU A 21 8.73 -4.93 -0.68
N GLU A 22 9.88 -4.97 -1.36
CA GLU A 22 11.08 -4.22 -0.97
C GLU A 22 10.86 -2.71 -0.96
N ALA A 23 10.07 -2.19 -1.91
CA ALA A 23 9.74 -0.76 -1.97
C ALA A 23 8.85 -0.30 -0.80
N LEU A 24 8.04 -1.20 -0.24
CA LEU A 24 7.08 -0.91 0.83
C LEU A 24 7.62 -1.23 2.23
N ASP A 25 8.58 -2.15 2.35
CA ASP A 25 9.04 -2.72 3.63
C ASP A 25 9.39 -1.67 4.69
N LEU A 26 10.28 -0.73 4.34
CA LEU A 26 10.71 0.31 5.29
C LEU A 26 9.55 1.22 5.74
N HIS A 27 8.64 1.57 4.82
CA HIS A 27 7.49 2.41 5.13
C HIS A 27 6.49 1.72 6.05
N VAL A 28 6.25 0.43 5.81
CA VAL A 28 5.40 -0.39 6.68
C VAL A 28 6.04 -0.52 8.06
N GLN A 29 7.35 -0.69 8.15
CA GLN A 29 8.07 -0.70 9.43
C GLN A 29 7.92 0.64 10.17
N GLU A 30 8.16 1.77 9.50
CA GLU A 30 8.01 3.11 10.10
C GLU A 30 6.57 3.33 10.63
N LEU A 31 5.55 2.93 9.87
CA LEU A 31 4.15 3.00 10.29
C LEU A 31 3.87 2.16 11.55
N ILE A 32 4.43 0.95 11.62
CA ILE A 32 4.29 0.08 12.80
C ILE A 32 4.99 0.71 14.00
N GLU A 33 6.20 1.24 13.83
CA GLU A 33 6.95 1.90 14.89
C GLU A 33 6.18 3.10 15.47
N ASP A 34 5.56 3.92 14.62
CA ASP A 34 4.75 5.05 15.06
C ASP A 34 3.51 4.62 15.83
N ALA A 35 2.83 3.56 15.38
CA ALA A 35 1.69 2.99 16.10
C ALA A 35 2.11 2.41 17.47
N VAL A 36 3.27 1.75 17.55
CA VAL A 36 3.84 1.26 18.82
C VAL A 36 4.20 2.43 19.75
N ARG A 37 4.79 3.51 19.23
CA ARG A 37 5.08 4.73 20.02
C ARG A 37 3.82 5.40 20.55
N ALA A 38 2.70 5.28 19.83
CA ALA A 38 1.37 5.66 20.30
C ALA A 38 0.73 4.66 21.28
N ALA A 39 1.49 3.68 21.78
CA ALA A 39 1.11 2.67 22.76
C ALA A 39 0.07 1.64 22.30
N TRP A 40 -0.09 1.43 20.98
CA TRP A 40 -0.88 0.32 20.46
C TRP A 40 -0.10 -1.00 20.55
N ASP A 41 -0.81 -2.10 20.81
CA ASP A 41 -0.17 -3.41 20.81
C ASP A 41 0.11 -3.90 19.38
N THR A 42 1.29 -4.50 19.20
CA THR A 42 1.80 -4.95 17.91
C THR A 42 0.87 -5.95 17.21
N ARG A 43 0.20 -6.84 17.95
CA ARG A 43 -0.70 -7.85 17.36
C ARG A 43 -1.95 -7.20 16.77
N THR A 44 -2.50 -6.19 17.45
CA THR A 44 -3.63 -5.42 16.96
C THR A 44 -3.23 -4.57 15.75
N ILE A 45 -2.04 -3.97 15.76
CA ILE A 45 -1.51 -3.22 14.61
C ILE A 45 -1.48 -4.11 13.35
N PHE A 46 -0.86 -5.28 13.40
CA PHE A 46 -0.79 -6.18 12.24
C PHE A 46 -2.17 -6.62 11.74
N LYS A 47 -3.09 -6.93 12.66
CA LYS A 47 -4.47 -7.28 12.29
C LYS A 47 -5.20 -6.11 11.63
N ALA A 48 -4.98 -4.89 12.09
CA ALA A 48 -5.59 -3.69 11.52
C ALA A 48 -5.02 -3.43 10.11
N LEU A 49 -3.70 -3.49 9.92
CA LEU A 49 -3.06 -3.30 8.62
C LEU A 49 -3.59 -4.30 7.58
N ALA A 50 -3.68 -5.58 7.92
CA ALA A 50 -4.24 -6.59 7.01
C ALA A 50 -5.70 -6.31 6.63
N LYS A 51 -6.52 -5.85 7.59
CA LYS A 51 -7.92 -5.48 7.32
C LYS A 51 -8.05 -4.24 6.44
N LEU A 52 -7.19 -3.24 6.68
CA LEU A 52 -7.18 -2.00 5.89
C LEU A 52 -6.75 -2.28 4.45
N ALA A 53 -5.68 -3.06 4.24
CA ALA A 53 -5.24 -3.47 2.91
C ALA A 53 -6.33 -4.23 2.15
N ALA A 54 -7.03 -5.16 2.83
CA ALA A 54 -8.15 -5.88 2.23
C ALA A 54 -9.33 -4.97 1.89
N ALA A 55 -9.66 -4.02 2.76
CA ALA A 55 -10.74 -3.06 2.51
C ALA A 55 -10.42 -2.13 1.31
N GLU A 56 -9.17 -1.67 1.20
CA GLU A 56 -8.72 -0.86 0.07
C GLU A 56 -8.75 -1.66 -1.25
N ALA A 57 -8.38 -2.95 -1.21
CA ALA A 57 -8.49 -3.82 -2.38
C ALA A 57 -9.96 -3.99 -2.84
N ILE A 58 -10.89 -4.23 -1.92
CA ILE A 58 -12.33 -4.30 -2.23
C ILE A 58 -12.82 -2.98 -2.84
N ALA A 59 -12.45 -1.86 -2.23
CA ALA A 59 -12.85 -0.55 -2.72
C ALA A 59 -12.29 -0.24 -4.10
N TYR A 60 -11.09 -0.73 -4.44
CA TYR A 60 -10.53 -0.65 -5.79
C TYR A 60 -11.28 -1.53 -6.79
N GLU A 61 -11.74 -2.72 -6.39
CA GLU A 61 -12.59 -3.55 -7.27
C GLU A 61 -13.95 -2.89 -7.53
N GLU A 62 -14.51 -2.20 -6.54
CA GLU A 62 -15.77 -1.46 -6.68
C GLU A 62 -15.61 -0.16 -7.48
N ASP A 63 -14.51 0.56 -7.25
CA ASP A 63 -14.15 1.81 -7.93
C ASP A 63 -12.63 1.84 -8.24
N PRO A 64 -12.23 1.36 -9.44
CA PRO A 64 -10.83 1.32 -9.85
C PRO A 64 -10.16 2.70 -9.95
N ASP A 65 -10.94 3.77 -10.06
CA ASP A 65 -10.42 5.13 -10.20
C ASP A 65 -10.19 5.81 -8.84
N ARG A 66 -10.68 5.22 -7.73
CA ARG A 66 -10.51 5.72 -6.36
C ARG A 66 -9.05 5.92 -5.95
N ILE A 67 -8.15 5.06 -6.45
CA ILE A 67 -6.71 5.07 -6.11
C ILE A 67 -5.85 5.70 -7.23
N HIS A 68 -6.42 5.92 -8.42
CA HIS A 68 -5.77 6.59 -9.54
C HIS A 68 -6.33 8.00 -9.75
N PRO A 69 -5.74 9.05 -9.13
CA PRO A 69 -6.24 10.43 -9.26
C PRO A 69 -6.23 10.96 -10.71
N ALA A 70 -5.50 10.32 -11.62
CA ALA A 70 -5.45 10.72 -13.03
C ALA A 70 -6.70 10.32 -13.85
N LYS A 71 -7.40 9.23 -13.50
CA LYS A 71 -8.61 8.79 -14.24
C LYS A 71 -9.91 9.40 -13.72
N ALA A 72 -9.99 9.72 -12.42
CA ALA A 72 -11.15 10.41 -11.85
C ALA A 72 -11.43 11.77 -12.53
N ALA A 73 -10.42 12.39 -13.15
CA ALA A 73 -10.57 13.63 -13.91
C ALA A 73 -11.10 13.43 -15.36
N GLU A 74 -10.96 12.23 -15.96
CA GLU A 74 -11.43 11.96 -17.33
C GLU A 74 -12.93 11.64 -17.39
N LEU A 75 -13.55 11.19 -16.29
CA LEU A 75 -14.99 10.88 -16.25
C LEU A 75 -15.90 12.11 -15.99
N MET A 76 -15.33 13.31 -15.85
CA MET A 76 -16.04 14.56 -15.59
C MET A 76 -16.04 15.55 -16.78
N ILE A 77 -15.72 15.09 -18.00
CA ILE A 77 -15.80 15.89 -19.24
C ILE A 77 -16.84 15.31 -20.20
#